data_AF-A0A2T2W536-F1
#
_entry.id   AF-A0A2T2W536-F1
#
_cell.length_a   1.000
_cell.length_b   1.000
_cell.length_c   1.000
_cell.angle_alpha   90.00
_cell.angle_beta   90.00
_cell.angle_gamma   90.00
#
_symmetry.space_group_name_H-M   'P 1'
#
loop_
_entity.id
_entity.type
_entity.pdbx_description
1 polymer ?
#
loop_
_entity_poly.entity_id
_entity_poly.type
_entity_poly.pdbx_seq_one_letter_code
_entity_poly.pdbx_strand_id
1 'polypeptide(L)'
;MSVRGSVQLQRANGDGESFQRAFPGTALYGEDLLQPSRGSRIIVICPNGTTQWRVPAGTVSAVNNGCPGTPSALKPEFGIGDLRGGSDPTIPYIITPRQDLVLSPSPTLRWNPVEGANSYTVTLSTRRGTVWEVTTPESTLPYPSDRPELAPGTRYTLVVQADTGTRSTDDPVEQAFNLLAGNEATEAAAEIAAIQALELPDLPKTLMLVEDIYPRNQLTAAAIEDLETLVSYGYDLAQVRRLLGDLYLRSGLRLLAEENYQRAIALALATDNLEEQVMAQYGLGTLYSRIGDRENADAQLTAAQTGALGLGNSTLADDIGEALSHLRE
;
A
#
# COMPACT_ATOMS: atom_id res chain seq x y z
N MET A 1 -14.38 -4.46 3.45
CA MET A 1 -15.69 -4.51 4.16
C MET A 1 -15.71 -3.58 5.39
N SER A 2 -16.88 -3.16 5.88
CA SER A 2 -17.07 -2.43 7.14
C SER A 2 -17.75 -3.30 8.20
N VAL A 3 -17.24 -3.27 9.43
CA VAL A 3 -17.65 -4.17 10.52
C VAL A 3 -18.00 -3.37 11.78
N ARG A 4 -19.21 -3.57 12.30
CA ARG A 4 -19.59 -3.24 13.68
C ARG A 4 -19.98 -4.52 14.41
N GLY A 5 -19.23 -4.89 15.44
CA GLY A 5 -19.33 -6.19 16.11
C GLY A 5 -18.24 -7.15 15.65
N SER A 6 -18.53 -8.44 15.59
CA SER A 6 -17.62 -9.49 15.14
C SER A 6 -18.16 -10.23 13.92
N VAL A 7 -17.25 -10.61 13.03
CA VAL A 7 -17.49 -11.49 11.89
C VAL A 7 -16.35 -12.45 11.79
N GLN A 8 -16.67 -13.69 11.45
CA GLN A 8 -15.68 -14.67 11.06
C GLN A 8 -15.71 -14.87 9.54
N LEU A 9 -14.55 -15.19 8.99
CA LEU A 9 -14.29 -15.42 7.59
C LEU A 9 -13.68 -16.81 7.45
N GLN A 10 -14.16 -17.57 6.47
CA GLN A 10 -13.54 -18.80 6.01
C GLN A 10 -13.24 -18.62 4.52
N ARG A 11 -11.98 -18.88 4.13
CA ARG A 11 -11.55 -18.85 2.74
C ARG A 11 -12.04 -20.11 2.03
N ALA A 12 -12.66 -19.97 0.87
CA ALA A 12 -13.24 -21.10 0.16
C ALA A 12 -12.23 -22.00 -0.57
N ASN A 13 -11.08 -21.47 -0.95
CA ASN A 13 -10.00 -22.24 -1.58
C ASN A 13 -9.18 -23.06 -0.58
N GLY A 14 -9.67 -23.19 0.66
CA GLY A 14 -8.95 -23.90 1.69
C GLY A 14 -9.48 -25.28 2.00
N ASP A 15 -8.56 -26.23 2.16
CA ASP A 15 -8.85 -27.56 2.70
C ASP A 15 -9.25 -27.52 4.19
N GLY A 16 -9.32 -26.32 4.79
CA GLY A 16 -9.68 -26.07 6.18
C GLY A 16 -11.14 -25.63 6.39
N GLU A 17 -11.82 -26.28 7.32
CA GLU A 17 -13.17 -25.91 7.78
C GLU A 17 -13.19 -24.74 8.79
N SER A 18 -12.04 -24.10 9.06
CA SER A 18 -11.91 -23.19 10.21
C SER A 18 -12.27 -21.74 9.88
N PHE A 19 -13.23 -21.20 10.62
CA PHE A 19 -13.56 -19.79 10.63
C PHE A 19 -12.54 -18.98 11.44
N GLN A 20 -11.93 -17.98 10.80
CA GLN A 20 -11.01 -17.04 11.44
C GLN A 20 -11.71 -15.70 11.67
N ARG A 21 -11.27 -14.92 12.67
CA ARG A 21 -11.82 -13.58 12.87
C ARG A 21 -11.43 -12.69 11.70
N ALA A 22 -12.39 -11.96 11.14
CA ALA A 22 -12.14 -10.98 10.09
C ALA A 22 -12.21 -9.55 10.64
N PHE A 23 -11.46 -8.65 10.03
CA PHE A 23 -11.28 -7.27 10.50
C PHE A 23 -11.87 -6.28 9.49
N PRO A 24 -12.25 -5.06 9.91
CA PRO A 24 -12.59 -4.01 8.95
C PRO A 24 -11.47 -3.88 7.91
N GLY A 25 -11.85 -3.81 6.64
CA GLY A 25 -10.88 -3.72 5.55
C GLY A 25 -10.41 -5.05 4.96
N THR A 26 -10.58 -6.20 5.62
CA THR A 26 -10.19 -7.51 5.05
C THR A 26 -10.74 -7.67 3.62
N ALA A 27 -9.85 -8.00 2.68
CA ALA A 27 -10.19 -8.31 1.30
C ALA A 27 -11.00 -9.61 1.24
N LEU A 28 -12.08 -9.58 0.47
CA LEU A 28 -13.04 -10.68 0.34
C LEU A 28 -13.07 -11.17 -1.10
N TYR A 29 -13.10 -12.49 -1.27
CA TYR A 29 -13.19 -13.16 -2.56
C TYR A 29 -14.56 -13.81 -2.71
N GLY A 30 -14.99 -14.05 -3.95
CA GLY A 30 -16.38 -14.42 -4.22
C GLY A 30 -16.86 -15.68 -3.48
N GLU A 31 -15.98 -16.64 -3.32
CA GLU A 31 -16.32 -17.92 -2.68
C GLU A 31 -16.21 -17.89 -1.15
N ASP A 32 -15.56 -16.86 -0.58
CA ASP A 32 -15.39 -16.72 0.86
C ASP A 32 -16.72 -16.78 1.62
N LEU A 33 -16.69 -17.40 2.80
CA LEU A 33 -17.85 -17.52 3.69
C LEU A 33 -17.72 -16.56 4.87
N LEU A 34 -18.73 -15.72 5.05
CA LEU A 34 -18.85 -14.81 6.18
C LEU A 34 -19.85 -15.33 7.20
N GLN A 35 -19.47 -15.28 8.47
CA GLN A 35 -20.34 -15.60 9.60
C GLN A 35 -20.36 -14.43 10.60
N PRO A 36 -21.26 -13.45 10.42
CA PRO A 36 -21.43 -12.40 11.40
C PRO A 36 -22.06 -12.94 12.68
N SER A 37 -21.50 -12.58 13.84
CA SER A 37 -22.13 -12.87 15.13
C SER A 37 -23.49 -12.18 15.26
N ARG A 38 -24.38 -12.71 16.12
CA ARG A 38 -25.68 -12.08 16.38
C ARG A 38 -25.48 -10.66 16.91
N GLY A 39 -26.22 -9.71 16.36
CA GLY A 39 -26.12 -8.28 16.71
C GLY A 39 -25.02 -7.52 15.94
N SER A 40 -24.15 -8.21 15.20
CA SER A 40 -23.19 -7.56 14.31
C SER A 40 -23.87 -6.93 13.10
N ARG A 41 -23.28 -5.85 12.59
CA ARG A 41 -23.65 -5.22 11.32
C ARG A 41 -22.42 -5.18 10.43
N ILE A 42 -22.47 -5.99 9.37
CA ILE A 42 -21.39 -6.09 8.37
C ILE A 42 -21.92 -5.55 7.05
N ILE A 43 -21.15 -4.65 6.44
CA ILE A 43 -21.42 -4.09 5.12
C ILE A 43 -20.25 -4.47 4.22
N VAL A 44 -20.55 -5.22 3.17
CA VAL A 44 -19.61 -5.52 2.09
C VAL A 44 -19.90 -4.55 0.96
N ILE A 45 -18.84 -3.95 0.41
CA ILE A 45 -18.93 -3.14 -0.80
C ILE A 45 -18.54 -4.07 -1.94
N CYS A 46 -19.42 -4.21 -2.92
CA CYS A 46 -19.20 -5.12 -4.03
C CYS A 46 -18.21 -4.51 -5.05
N PRO A 47 -17.62 -5.32 -5.95
CA PRO A 47 -16.60 -4.85 -6.90
C PRO A 47 -17.04 -3.69 -7.80
N ASN A 48 -18.35 -3.52 -8.02
CA ASN A 48 -18.89 -2.39 -8.80
C ASN A 48 -18.82 -1.04 -8.06
N GLY A 49 -18.24 -0.99 -6.85
CA GLY A 49 -18.00 0.20 -6.05
C GLY A 49 -19.25 0.89 -5.47
N THR A 50 -20.44 0.53 -5.94
CA THR A 50 -21.70 1.23 -5.63
C THR A 50 -22.69 0.36 -4.87
N THR A 51 -22.65 -0.96 -5.09
CA THR A 51 -23.54 -1.89 -4.40
C THR A 51 -23.01 -2.20 -3.01
N GLN A 52 -23.87 -1.99 -2.01
CA GLN A 52 -23.58 -2.32 -0.62
C GLN A 52 -24.45 -3.50 -0.20
N TRP A 53 -23.82 -4.60 0.18
CA TRP A 53 -24.52 -5.75 0.72
C TRP A 53 -24.41 -5.78 2.24
N ARG A 54 -25.57 -5.81 2.90
CA ARG A 54 -25.66 -6.05 4.34
C ARG A 54 -25.71 -7.56 4.59
N VAL A 55 -24.65 -8.10 5.15
CA VAL A 55 -24.56 -9.54 5.44
C VAL A 55 -25.58 -9.91 6.53
N PRO A 56 -26.43 -10.94 6.31
CA PRO A 56 -27.36 -11.40 7.33
C PRO A 56 -26.63 -11.90 8.58
N ALA A 57 -27.04 -11.42 9.76
CA ALA A 57 -26.41 -11.79 11.02
C ALA A 57 -26.88 -13.15 11.52
N GLY A 58 -25.97 -13.95 12.09
CA GLY A 58 -26.28 -15.25 12.68
C GLY A 58 -26.43 -16.39 11.67
N THR A 59 -26.09 -16.18 10.40
CA THR A 59 -26.06 -17.19 9.34
C THR A 59 -24.73 -17.12 8.60
N VAL A 60 -24.25 -18.25 8.10
CA VAL A 60 -23.12 -18.29 7.16
C VAL A 60 -23.61 -17.82 5.79
N SER A 61 -22.87 -16.93 5.14
CA SER A 61 -23.21 -16.41 3.82
C SER A 61 -21.97 -16.32 2.94
N ALA A 62 -22.02 -16.93 1.76
CA ALA A 62 -20.99 -16.74 0.74
C ALA A 62 -21.00 -15.30 0.22
N VAL A 63 -19.83 -14.74 -0.06
CA VAL A 63 -19.69 -13.36 -0.58
C VAL A 63 -20.44 -13.19 -1.90
N ASN A 64 -20.36 -14.18 -2.80
CA ASN A 64 -21.08 -14.19 -4.08
C ASN A 64 -22.61 -14.15 -3.95
N ASN A 65 -23.18 -14.49 -2.79
CA ASN A 65 -24.63 -14.37 -2.58
C ASN A 65 -25.09 -12.92 -2.55
N GLY A 66 -24.25 -12.00 -2.07
CA GLY A 66 -24.59 -10.58 -1.96
C GLY A 66 -23.80 -9.66 -2.89
N CYS A 67 -22.62 -10.09 -3.31
CA CYS A 67 -21.77 -9.42 -4.28
C CYS A 67 -21.45 -10.36 -5.44
N PRO A 68 -22.40 -10.60 -6.36
CA PRO A 68 -22.16 -11.46 -7.51
C PRO A 68 -21.07 -10.84 -8.41
N GLY A 69 -20.23 -11.70 -8.99
CA GLY A 69 -19.10 -11.28 -9.82
C GLY A 69 -17.87 -10.82 -9.03
N THR A 70 -17.83 -11.09 -7.72
CA THR A 70 -16.60 -10.90 -6.94
C THR A 70 -15.53 -11.85 -7.44
N PRO A 71 -14.32 -11.36 -7.78
CA PRO A 71 -13.26 -12.21 -8.29
C PRO A 71 -12.86 -13.29 -7.27
N SER A 72 -12.29 -14.38 -7.79
CA SER A 72 -11.56 -15.35 -6.98
C SER A 72 -10.31 -14.71 -6.37
N ALA A 73 -9.72 -15.39 -5.37
CA ALA A 73 -8.51 -14.92 -4.70
C ALA A 73 -7.45 -14.45 -5.71
N LEU A 74 -7.00 -13.19 -5.54
CA LEU A 74 -5.91 -12.65 -6.33
C LEU A 74 -4.59 -13.08 -5.71
N LYS A 75 -3.64 -13.51 -6.55
CA LYS A 75 -2.25 -13.70 -6.14
C LYS A 75 -1.69 -12.36 -5.67
N PRO A 76 -1.12 -12.25 -4.46
CA PRO A 76 -0.50 -11.01 -4.02
C PRO A 76 0.62 -10.59 -4.98
N GLU A 77 0.51 -9.40 -5.55
CA GLU A 77 1.54 -8.85 -6.44
C GLU A 77 2.44 -7.86 -5.68
N PHE A 78 3.56 -8.36 -5.18
CA PHE A 78 4.65 -7.52 -4.70
C PHE A 78 5.43 -7.05 -5.93
N GLY A 79 5.18 -5.81 -6.38
CA GLY A 79 5.54 -5.29 -7.71
C GLY A 79 7.00 -5.52 -8.15
N ILE A 80 7.25 -5.59 -9.47
CA ILE A 80 8.56 -5.89 -10.09
C ILE A 80 9.38 -4.61 -10.33
N GLY A 81 9.57 -3.79 -9.29
CA GLY A 81 10.50 -2.65 -9.37
C GLY A 81 11.95 -3.08 -9.13
N ASP A 82 12.91 -2.46 -9.81
CA ASP A 82 14.33 -2.56 -9.44
C ASP A 82 14.51 -2.06 -8.00
N LEU A 83 14.62 -2.98 -7.03
CA LEU A 83 14.72 -2.68 -5.60
C LEU A 83 16.09 -2.10 -5.22
N ARG A 84 16.38 -0.87 -5.66
CA ARG A 84 17.66 -0.24 -5.36
C ARG A 84 17.54 1.09 -4.63
N GLY A 85 16.33 1.63 -4.50
CA GLY A 85 16.09 2.92 -3.87
C GLY A 85 15.94 2.87 -2.35
N GLY A 86 16.01 4.03 -1.70
CA GLY A 86 15.62 4.20 -0.29
C GLY A 86 16.33 3.24 0.65
N SER A 87 17.60 2.96 0.36
CA SER A 87 18.40 1.91 0.99
C SER A 87 19.46 2.46 1.94
N ASP A 88 19.86 3.72 1.75
CA ASP A 88 20.85 4.44 2.54
C ASP A 88 20.18 5.63 3.25
N PRO A 89 20.14 5.65 4.60
CA PRO A 89 19.50 6.72 5.37
C PRO A 89 20.28 8.04 5.32
N THR A 90 21.51 8.07 4.79
CA THR A 90 22.34 9.27 4.65
C THR A 90 22.06 10.05 3.37
N ILE A 91 21.25 9.49 2.47
CA ILE A 91 20.85 10.08 1.20
C ILE A 91 19.46 10.72 1.36
N PRO A 92 19.22 11.94 0.85
CA PRO A 92 17.90 12.55 0.84
C PRO A 92 17.07 11.98 -0.34
N TYR A 93 16.90 10.66 -0.38
CA TYR A 93 16.17 9.99 -1.45
C TYR A 93 14.71 10.46 -1.45
N ILE A 94 14.13 10.61 -2.64
CA ILE A 94 12.74 11.06 -2.77
C ILE A 94 11.82 9.98 -2.23
N ILE A 95 10.86 10.35 -1.39
CA ILE A 95 9.81 9.47 -0.91
C ILE A 95 8.61 9.60 -1.86
N THR A 96 8.11 10.81 -2.04
CA THR A 96 7.00 11.11 -2.95
C THR A 96 7.11 12.52 -3.53
N PRO A 97 6.62 12.75 -4.76
CA PRO A 97 6.29 11.76 -5.77
C PRO A 97 7.55 11.17 -6.43
N ARG A 98 7.54 9.86 -6.74
CA ARG A 98 8.59 9.18 -7.52
C ARG A 98 7.97 8.06 -8.36
N GLN A 99 8.44 7.91 -9.60
CA GLN A 99 8.11 6.83 -10.53
C GLN A 99 6.62 6.62 -10.83
N ASP A 100 5.78 7.65 -10.69
CA ASP A 100 4.33 7.50 -10.79
C ASP A 100 3.63 8.79 -11.23
N LEU A 101 2.30 8.78 -11.20
CA LEU A 101 1.45 9.91 -11.49
C LEU A 101 1.02 10.64 -10.21
N VAL A 102 0.86 11.96 -10.31
CA VAL A 102 0.22 12.79 -9.28
C VAL A 102 -1.10 13.32 -9.82
N LEU A 103 -2.11 13.44 -8.94
CA LEU A 103 -3.42 13.98 -9.31
C LEU A 103 -3.45 15.52 -9.24
N SER A 104 -2.73 16.09 -8.28
CA SER A 104 -2.66 17.53 -8.07
C SER A 104 -1.56 18.17 -8.93
N PRO A 105 -1.81 19.33 -9.56
CA PRO A 105 -0.77 20.11 -10.23
C PRO A 105 0.20 20.77 -9.25
N SER A 106 -0.05 20.68 -7.95
CA SER A 106 0.75 21.25 -6.87
C SER A 106 0.95 20.19 -5.75
N PRO A 107 1.63 19.06 -6.02
CA PRO A 107 1.76 17.97 -5.05
C PRO A 107 2.73 18.31 -3.92
N THR A 108 2.49 17.75 -2.75
CA THR A 108 3.48 17.77 -1.66
C THR A 108 4.70 16.92 -2.05
N LEU A 109 5.89 17.47 -1.82
CA LEU A 109 7.16 16.81 -2.10
C LEU A 109 7.79 16.35 -0.79
N ARG A 110 8.30 15.12 -0.75
CA ARG A 110 8.87 14.50 0.45
C ARG A 110 10.12 13.72 0.12
N TRP A 111 11.09 13.77 1.01
CA TRP A 111 12.34 13.03 0.93
C TRP A 111 12.77 12.56 2.31
N ASN A 112 13.73 11.64 2.33
CA ASN A 112 14.33 11.16 3.55
C ASN A 112 15.13 12.27 4.25
N PRO A 113 14.86 12.58 5.53
CA PRO A 113 15.70 13.49 6.29
C PRO A 113 17.08 12.87 6.51
N VAL A 114 18.13 13.65 6.28
CA VAL A 114 19.53 13.26 6.50
C VAL A 114 19.98 13.75 7.86
N GLU A 115 20.52 12.85 8.68
CA GLU A 115 21.08 13.21 9.99
C GLU A 115 22.18 14.28 9.85
N GLY A 116 22.08 15.35 10.65
CA GLY A 116 23.03 16.46 10.64
C GLY A 116 22.79 17.51 9.55
N ALA A 117 21.85 17.30 8.61
CA ALA A 117 21.46 18.32 7.65
C ALA A 117 20.58 19.40 8.30
N ASN A 118 20.88 20.67 8.03
CA ASN A 118 20.09 21.81 8.53
C ASN A 118 19.24 22.45 7.42
N SER A 119 19.53 22.11 6.16
CA SER A 119 18.79 22.62 5.02
C SER A 119 18.94 21.72 3.79
N TYR A 120 17.95 21.81 2.92
CA TYR A 120 17.88 21.12 1.65
C TYR A 120 17.65 22.11 0.52
N THR A 121 18.41 21.97 -0.56
CA THR A 121 18.11 22.61 -1.84
C THR A 121 17.27 21.66 -2.67
N VAL A 122 16.05 22.09 -3.01
CA VAL A 122 15.06 21.32 -3.75
C VAL A 122 14.92 21.92 -5.14
N THR A 123 15.24 21.14 -6.17
CA THR A 123 15.22 21.56 -7.56
C THR A 123 14.21 20.72 -8.34
N LEU A 124 13.23 21.38 -8.95
CA LEU A 124 12.30 20.74 -9.88
C LEU A 124 12.73 21.05 -11.32
N SER A 125 12.90 20.02 -12.13
CA SER A 125 13.38 20.14 -13.51
C SER A 125 12.51 19.39 -14.50
N THR A 126 12.62 19.78 -15.76
CA THR A 126 12.11 19.01 -16.91
C THR A 126 13.26 18.77 -17.88
N ARG A 127 13.01 18.04 -18.97
CA ARG A 127 13.96 17.93 -20.09
C ARG A 127 14.40 19.29 -20.70
N ARG A 128 13.68 20.38 -20.42
CA ARG A 128 13.99 21.74 -20.89
C ARG A 128 14.88 22.53 -19.93
N GLY A 129 15.20 21.97 -18.76
CA GLY A 129 15.98 22.62 -17.71
C GLY A 129 15.18 22.79 -16.41
N THR A 130 15.79 23.52 -15.47
CA THR A 130 15.21 23.85 -14.16
C THR A 130 13.93 24.66 -14.31
N VAL A 131 12.87 24.21 -13.65
CA VAL A 131 11.59 24.94 -13.54
C VAL A 131 11.69 25.93 -12.39
N TRP A 132 12.12 25.45 -11.22
CA TRP A 132 12.37 26.27 -10.05
C TRP A 132 13.32 25.56 -9.07
N GLU A 133 13.83 26.35 -8.13
CA GLU A 133 14.67 25.91 -7.01
C GLU A 133 14.26 26.66 -5.73
N VAL A 134 14.31 25.97 -4.59
CA VAL A 134 14.05 26.54 -3.27
C VAL A 134 14.92 25.87 -2.21
N THR A 135 15.22 26.59 -1.14
CA THR A 135 15.90 26.05 0.05
C THR A 135 14.92 25.99 1.22
N THR A 136 14.91 24.87 1.95
CA THR A 136 14.03 24.66 3.11
C THR A 136 14.76 23.83 4.19
N PRO A 137 14.52 24.06 5.50
CA PRO A 137 15.02 23.20 6.56
C PRO A 137 14.23 21.87 6.70
N GLU A 138 13.01 21.83 6.16
CA GLU A 138 12.08 20.71 6.31
C GLU A 138 12.38 19.60 5.30
N SER A 139 12.03 18.34 5.62
CA SER A 139 12.07 17.19 4.68
C SER A 139 10.75 16.95 3.93
N THR A 140 9.78 17.83 4.16
CA THR A 140 8.53 17.91 3.42
C THR A 140 8.31 19.34 2.94
N LEU A 141 7.85 19.48 1.71
CA LEU A 141 7.62 20.75 1.07
C LEU A 141 6.25 20.72 0.37
N PRO A 142 5.23 21.39 0.93
CA PRO A 142 4.04 21.74 0.17
C PRO A 142 4.47 22.49 -1.10
N TYR A 143 3.85 22.20 -2.23
CA TYR A 143 4.22 22.84 -3.48
C TYR A 143 4.17 24.37 -3.36
N PRO A 144 5.24 25.10 -3.68
CA PRO A 144 5.25 26.54 -3.41
C PRO A 144 4.28 27.28 -4.34
N SER A 145 3.33 28.02 -3.75
CA SER A 145 2.23 28.70 -4.47
C SER A 145 2.67 29.82 -5.40
N ASP A 146 3.90 30.32 -5.26
CA ASP A 146 4.52 31.35 -6.09
C ASP A 146 5.28 30.77 -7.30
N ARG A 147 5.21 29.45 -7.50
CA ARG A 147 5.91 28.74 -8.58
C ARG A 147 4.94 28.23 -9.64
N PRO A 148 5.40 28.06 -10.89
CA PRO A 148 4.57 27.50 -11.95
C PRO A 148 4.11 26.08 -11.58
N GLU A 149 2.80 25.84 -11.69
CA GLU A 149 2.20 24.51 -11.50
C GLU A 149 2.72 23.47 -12.50
N LEU A 150 2.50 22.20 -12.16
CA LEU A 150 2.80 21.10 -13.07
C LEU A 150 1.88 21.14 -14.30
N ALA A 151 2.45 20.91 -15.47
CA ALA A 151 1.74 20.88 -16.73
C ALA A 151 1.50 19.42 -17.19
N PRO A 152 0.30 19.13 -17.74
CA PRO A 152 0.02 17.86 -18.41
C PRO A 152 1.07 17.46 -19.44
N GLY A 153 1.31 16.15 -19.58
CA GLY A 153 2.25 15.60 -20.56
C GLY A 153 3.72 15.95 -20.32
N THR A 154 4.03 16.56 -19.18
CA THR A 154 5.40 16.92 -18.80
C THR A 154 5.93 15.93 -17.76
N ARG A 155 7.11 15.39 -18.06
CA ARG A 155 7.89 14.58 -17.12
C ARG A 155 8.75 15.51 -16.27
N TYR A 156 8.54 15.45 -14.97
CA TYR A 156 9.29 16.20 -13.98
C TYR A 156 10.32 15.32 -13.31
N THR A 157 11.45 15.90 -12.94
CA THR A 157 12.48 15.26 -12.11
C THR A 157 12.69 16.12 -10.87
N LEU A 158 12.63 15.49 -9.71
CA LEU A 158 12.90 16.11 -8.42
C LEU A 158 14.32 15.75 -7.97
N VAL A 159 15.11 16.75 -7.64
CA VAL A 159 16.43 16.57 -7.04
C VAL A 159 16.48 17.31 -5.72
N VAL A 160 16.93 16.63 -4.68
CA VAL A 160 17.15 17.22 -3.35
C VAL A 160 18.62 17.09 -3.00
N GLN A 161 19.22 18.15 -2.51
CA GLN A 161 20.59 18.17 -2.01
C GLN A 161 20.60 18.66 -0.57
N ALA A 162 21.13 17.85 0.35
CA ALA A 162 21.38 18.28 1.71
C ALA A 162 22.59 19.22 1.77
N ASP A 163 22.62 20.13 2.74
CA ASP A 163 23.77 21.00 3.02
C ASP A 163 25.02 20.23 3.49
N THR A 164 24.86 18.98 3.90
CA THR A 164 25.94 18.01 4.14
C THR A 164 26.62 17.53 2.85
N GLY A 165 26.02 17.80 1.69
CA GLY A 165 26.58 17.49 0.36
C GLY A 165 26.01 16.25 -0.31
N THR A 166 25.21 15.43 0.37
CA THR A 166 24.55 14.26 -0.23
C THR A 166 23.35 14.67 -1.09
N ARG A 167 23.09 13.91 -2.15
CA ARG A 167 22.07 14.24 -3.15
C ARG A 167 21.12 13.07 -3.36
N SER A 168 19.87 13.37 -3.64
CA SER A 168 18.85 12.37 -3.94
C SER A 168 19.23 11.52 -5.16
N THR A 169 20.02 12.06 -6.10
CA THR A 169 20.57 11.35 -7.27
C THR A 169 21.63 10.29 -6.94
N ASP A 170 22.10 10.26 -5.70
CA ASP A 170 22.94 9.18 -5.20
C ASP A 170 22.09 7.90 -4.95
N ASP A 171 20.75 8.04 -4.88
CA ASP A 171 19.79 6.93 -4.94
C ASP A 171 19.71 6.41 -6.39
N PRO A 172 19.87 5.10 -6.64
CA PRO A 172 20.03 4.53 -8.00
C PRO A 172 18.73 4.45 -8.81
N VAL A 173 17.65 5.05 -8.33
CA VAL A 173 16.31 4.95 -8.92
C VAL A 173 15.92 6.28 -9.57
N GLU A 174 15.16 6.18 -10.66
CA GLU A 174 14.66 7.33 -11.38
C GLU A 174 13.68 8.16 -10.54
N GLN A 175 14.02 9.43 -10.32
CA GLN A 175 13.24 10.37 -9.49
C GLN A 175 12.32 11.23 -10.34
N ALA A 176 11.60 10.58 -11.26
CA ALA A 176 10.71 11.25 -12.20
C ALA A 176 9.24 10.93 -11.94
N PHE A 177 8.35 11.87 -12.24
CA PHE A 177 6.90 11.73 -12.11
C PHE A 177 6.19 12.65 -13.10
N ASN A 178 4.89 12.39 -13.31
CA ASN A 178 4.07 13.15 -14.24
C ASN A 178 2.74 13.55 -13.58
N LEU A 179 2.10 14.61 -14.08
CA LEU A 179 0.72 14.94 -13.72
C LEU A 179 -0.24 14.04 -14.52
N LEU A 180 -1.14 13.34 -13.82
CA LEU A 180 -2.30 12.66 -14.43
C LEU A 180 -3.17 13.72 -15.11
N ALA A 181 -3.58 13.48 -16.36
CA ALA A 181 -4.25 14.50 -17.15
C ALA A 181 -5.37 13.95 -18.04
N GLY A 182 -6.14 14.86 -18.64
CA GLY A 182 -7.19 14.52 -19.60
C GLY A 182 -8.37 13.78 -18.99
N ASN A 183 -8.93 12.85 -19.75
CA ASN A 183 -10.09 12.07 -19.32
C ASN A 183 -9.76 11.19 -18.10
N GLU A 184 -8.58 10.57 -18.07
CA GLU A 184 -8.14 9.73 -16.95
C GLU A 184 -8.12 10.50 -15.63
N ALA A 185 -7.61 11.73 -15.62
CA ALA A 185 -7.66 12.59 -14.42
C ALA A 185 -9.09 12.91 -13.98
N THR A 186 -9.97 13.16 -14.95
CA THR A 186 -11.38 13.52 -14.68
C THR A 186 -12.14 12.32 -14.12
N GLU A 187 -11.93 11.14 -14.70
CA GLU A 187 -12.53 9.87 -14.27
C GLU A 187 -12.02 9.47 -12.88
N ALA A 188 -10.70 9.51 -12.66
CA ALA A 188 -10.11 9.23 -11.35
C ALA A 188 -10.65 10.19 -10.28
N ALA A 189 -10.70 11.50 -10.55
CA ALA A 189 -11.25 12.48 -9.61
C ALA A 189 -12.73 12.24 -9.29
N ALA A 190 -13.53 11.85 -10.29
CA ALA A 190 -14.94 11.52 -10.09
C ALA A 190 -15.13 10.25 -9.24
N GLU A 191 -14.35 9.20 -9.50
CA GLU A 191 -14.37 7.95 -8.71
C GLU A 191 -13.94 8.20 -7.26
N ILE A 192 -12.87 8.97 -7.05
CA ILE A 192 -12.39 9.36 -5.71
C ILE A 192 -13.49 10.13 -4.97
N ALA A 193 -14.09 11.15 -5.60
CA ALA A 193 -15.15 11.94 -5.01
C ALA A 193 -16.39 11.09 -4.66
N ALA A 194 -16.75 10.12 -5.52
CA ALA A 194 -17.86 9.21 -5.27
C ALA A 194 -17.61 8.34 -4.02
N ILE A 195 -16.40 7.81 -3.84
CA ILE A 195 -16.03 7.03 -2.64
C ILE A 195 -16.00 7.92 -1.40
N GLN A 196 -15.46 9.13 -1.50
CA GLN A 196 -15.42 10.08 -0.40
C GLN A 196 -16.83 10.49 0.08
N ALA A 197 -17.81 10.52 -0.83
CA ALA A 197 -19.21 10.84 -0.53
C ALA A 197 -19.99 9.68 0.11
N LEU A 198 -19.43 8.46 0.19
CA LEU A 198 -20.10 7.34 0.85
C LEU A 198 -20.25 7.62 2.36
N GLU A 199 -21.41 7.26 2.92
CA GLU A 199 -21.68 7.32 4.37
C GLU A 199 -20.97 6.19 5.14
N LEU A 200 -19.65 6.12 4.99
CA LEU A 200 -18.77 5.13 5.62
C LEU A 200 -17.68 5.82 6.44
N PRO A 201 -17.13 5.14 7.47
CA PRO A 201 -15.94 5.63 8.16
C PRO A 201 -14.76 5.80 7.18
N ASP A 202 -13.76 6.60 7.57
CA ASP A 202 -12.62 6.93 6.70
C ASP A 202 -11.78 5.71 6.33
N LEU A 203 -11.50 4.82 7.28
CA LEU A 203 -10.71 3.60 7.03
C LEU A 203 -11.25 2.78 5.83
N PRO A 204 -12.52 2.32 5.79
CA PRO A 204 -13.05 1.63 4.61
C PRO A 204 -12.97 2.43 3.30
N LYS A 205 -13.19 3.75 3.33
CA LYS A 205 -13.12 4.59 2.12
C LYS A 205 -11.68 4.63 1.59
N THR A 206 -10.72 4.91 2.46
CA THR A 206 -9.29 4.93 2.10
C THR A 206 -8.83 3.58 1.57
N LEU A 207 -9.22 2.46 2.20
CA LEU A 207 -8.86 1.14 1.70
C LEU A 207 -9.43 0.85 0.31
N MET A 208 -10.65 1.31 0.00
CA MET A 208 -11.21 1.21 -1.35
C MET A 208 -10.38 2.01 -2.38
N LEU A 209 -9.91 3.20 -2.00
CA LEU A 209 -9.05 4.01 -2.87
C LEU A 209 -7.71 3.33 -3.11
N VAL A 210 -7.07 2.85 -2.04
CA VAL A 210 -5.73 2.23 -2.06
C VAL A 210 -5.71 0.89 -2.79
N GLU A 211 -6.74 0.06 -2.66
CA GLU A 211 -6.74 -1.29 -3.23
C GLU A 211 -7.30 -1.33 -4.67
N ASP A 212 -8.01 -0.31 -5.14
CA ASP A 212 -8.59 -0.28 -6.50
C ASP A 212 -8.25 1.00 -7.29
N ILE A 213 -8.67 2.16 -6.80
CA ILE A 213 -8.62 3.41 -7.60
C ILE A 213 -7.18 3.86 -7.86
N TYR A 214 -6.36 3.95 -6.81
CA TYR A 214 -5.01 4.46 -6.91
C TYR A 214 -4.08 3.55 -7.75
N PRO A 215 -4.10 2.21 -7.59
CA PRO A 215 -3.30 1.33 -8.45
C PRO A 215 -3.65 1.43 -9.92
N ARG A 216 -4.95 1.49 -10.28
CA ARG A 216 -5.38 1.64 -11.69
C ARG A 216 -4.88 2.92 -12.34
N ASN A 217 -4.68 3.96 -11.55
CA ASN A 217 -4.27 5.29 -12.00
C ASN A 217 -2.81 5.64 -11.67
N GLN A 218 -2.00 4.67 -11.19
CA GLN A 218 -0.59 4.91 -10.83
C GLN A 218 -0.42 6.08 -9.83
N LEU A 219 -1.34 6.17 -8.86
CA LEU A 219 -1.38 7.24 -7.85
C LEU A 219 -0.76 6.80 -6.52
N THR A 220 0.42 6.17 -6.53
CA THR A 220 1.04 5.64 -5.29
C THR A 220 1.31 6.74 -4.25
N ALA A 221 1.64 7.95 -4.68
CA ALA A 221 1.86 9.07 -3.75
C ALA A 221 0.60 9.42 -2.94
N ALA A 222 -0.57 9.44 -3.59
CA ALA A 222 -1.84 9.67 -2.92
C ALA A 222 -2.22 8.51 -1.99
N ALA A 223 -1.95 7.26 -2.41
CA ALA A 223 -2.17 6.08 -1.58
C ALA A 223 -1.34 6.11 -0.28
N ILE A 224 -0.06 6.47 -0.37
CA ILE A 224 0.82 6.61 0.79
C ILE A 224 0.30 7.72 1.72
N GLU A 225 -0.03 8.89 1.17
CA GLU A 225 -0.52 10.04 1.96
C GLU A 225 -1.82 9.71 2.72
N ASP A 226 -2.77 9.03 2.09
CA ASP A 226 -4.02 8.64 2.73
C ASP A 226 -3.81 7.60 3.85
N LEU A 227 -2.94 6.60 3.63
CA LEU A 227 -2.64 5.61 4.66
C LEU A 227 -1.86 6.19 5.84
N GLU A 228 -0.89 7.07 5.60
CA GLU A 228 -0.19 7.79 6.68
C GLU A 228 -1.14 8.71 7.46
N THR A 229 -2.09 9.34 6.77
CA THR A 229 -3.14 10.14 7.40
C THR A 229 -3.99 9.27 8.33
N LEU A 230 -4.38 8.07 7.90
CA LEU A 230 -5.06 7.11 8.77
C LEU A 230 -4.23 6.77 10.03
N VAL A 231 -2.93 6.51 9.88
CA VAL A 231 -2.03 6.27 11.02
C VAL A 231 -2.05 7.47 11.98
N SER A 232 -1.98 8.70 11.45
CA SER A 232 -2.02 9.93 12.27
C SER A 232 -3.34 10.10 13.04
N TYR A 233 -4.44 9.56 12.51
CA TYR A 233 -5.76 9.54 13.16
C TYR A 233 -5.96 8.34 14.10
N GLY A 234 -4.91 7.57 14.37
CA GLY A 234 -4.94 6.46 15.33
C GLY A 234 -5.31 5.11 14.71
N TYR A 235 -5.43 5.02 13.38
CA TYR A 235 -5.60 3.74 12.68
C TYR A 235 -4.24 3.07 12.38
N ASP A 236 -3.38 2.96 13.39
CA ASP A 236 -2.13 2.18 13.34
C ASP A 236 -2.45 0.67 13.38
N LEU A 237 -3.03 0.18 12.29
CA LEU A 237 -3.53 -1.19 12.13
C LEU A 237 -2.57 -2.03 11.29
N ALA A 238 -2.54 -3.35 11.52
CA ALA A 238 -1.70 -4.28 10.78
C ALA A 238 -1.88 -4.15 9.25
N GLN A 239 -3.13 -4.09 8.78
CA GLN A 239 -3.43 -3.92 7.35
C GLN A 239 -2.92 -2.59 6.77
N VAL A 240 -3.10 -1.48 7.49
CA VAL A 240 -2.64 -0.16 7.05
C VAL A 240 -1.13 -0.15 6.90
N ARG A 241 -0.41 -0.71 7.88
CA ARG A 241 1.05 -0.84 7.85
C ARG A 241 1.52 -1.79 6.76
N ARG A 242 0.84 -2.91 6.56
CA ARG A 242 1.16 -3.83 5.48
C ARG A 242 1.03 -3.16 4.12
N LEU A 243 -0.07 -2.45 3.88
CA LEU A 243 -0.30 -1.72 2.62
C LEU A 243 0.73 -0.60 2.40
N LEU A 244 1.13 0.11 3.45
CA LEU A 244 2.27 1.03 3.36
C LEU A 244 3.55 0.31 2.95
N GLY A 245 3.83 -0.85 3.55
CA GLY A 245 4.95 -1.72 3.18
C GLY A 245 4.93 -2.09 1.69
N ASP A 246 3.77 -2.50 1.17
CA ASP A 246 3.58 -2.86 -0.24
C ASP A 246 3.82 -1.67 -1.18
N LEU A 247 3.29 -0.49 -0.84
CA LEU A 247 3.44 0.72 -1.64
C LEU A 247 4.90 1.20 -1.65
N TYR A 248 5.56 1.20 -0.49
CA TYR A 248 6.99 1.53 -0.42
C TYR A 248 7.84 0.52 -1.17
N LEU A 249 7.52 -0.78 -1.08
CA LEU A 249 8.21 -1.82 -1.84
C LEU A 249 8.07 -1.57 -3.35
N ARG A 250 6.86 -1.26 -3.82
CA ARG A 250 6.56 -0.92 -5.22
C ARG A 250 7.32 0.32 -5.69
N SER A 251 7.42 1.35 -4.84
CA SER A 251 8.20 2.57 -5.13
C SER A 251 9.72 2.40 -4.97
N GLY A 252 10.18 1.19 -4.62
CA GLY A 252 11.59 0.88 -4.43
C GLY A 252 12.20 1.52 -3.18
N LEU A 253 11.41 1.81 -2.15
CA LEU A 253 11.82 2.45 -0.90
C LEU A 253 12.07 1.39 0.18
N ARG A 254 13.26 0.78 0.15
CA ARG A 254 13.58 -0.40 0.96
C ARG A 254 13.35 -0.23 2.46
N LEU A 255 13.96 0.80 3.06
CA LEU A 255 13.93 0.99 4.51
C LEU A 255 12.51 1.22 5.03
N LEU A 256 11.72 2.02 4.31
CA LEU A 256 10.33 2.30 4.64
C LEU A 256 9.44 1.07 4.46
N ALA A 257 9.69 0.25 3.43
CA ALA A 257 8.97 -1.00 3.24
C ALA A 257 9.23 -1.97 4.40
N GLU A 258 10.51 -2.17 4.76
CA GLU A 258 10.92 -3.04 5.87
C GLU A 258 10.30 -2.61 7.21
N GLU A 259 10.42 -1.33 7.56
CA GLU A 259 9.85 -0.78 8.79
C GLU A 259 8.34 -1.04 8.89
N ASN A 260 7.62 -0.78 7.81
CA ASN A 260 6.17 -0.92 7.80
C ASN A 260 5.72 -2.38 7.83
N TYR A 261 6.42 -3.30 7.15
CA TYR A 261 6.14 -4.73 7.29
C TYR A 261 6.44 -5.26 8.70
N GLN A 262 7.56 -4.87 9.30
CA GLN A 262 7.88 -5.26 10.69
C GLN A 262 6.82 -4.75 11.67
N ARG A 263 6.38 -3.49 11.51
CA ARG A 263 5.29 -2.93 12.30
C ARG A 263 3.97 -3.67 12.08
N ALA A 264 3.65 -4.03 10.84
CA ALA A 264 2.45 -4.80 10.50
C ALA A 264 2.45 -6.17 11.18
N ILE A 265 3.56 -6.91 11.14
CA ILE A 265 3.72 -8.22 11.79
C ILE A 265 3.52 -8.09 13.30
N ALA A 266 4.13 -7.09 13.94
CA ALA A 266 3.98 -6.86 15.37
C ALA A 266 2.52 -6.57 15.78
N LEU A 267 1.83 -5.73 15.01
CA LEU A 267 0.41 -5.41 15.22
C LEU A 267 -0.50 -6.61 14.97
N ALA A 268 -0.19 -7.41 13.95
CA ALA A 268 -0.93 -8.62 13.61
C ALA A 268 -0.85 -9.66 14.73
N LEU A 269 0.37 -9.90 15.26
CA LEU A 269 0.59 -10.78 16.41
C LEU A 269 -0.16 -10.28 17.66
N ALA A 270 -0.13 -8.97 17.93
CA ALA A 270 -0.81 -8.39 19.09
C ALA A 270 -2.35 -8.46 19.03
N THR A 271 -2.91 -8.72 17.84
CA THR A 271 -4.36 -8.75 17.60
C THR A 271 -4.87 -10.11 17.11
N ASP A 272 -4.01 -11.13 17.12
CA ASP A 272 -4.26 -12.47 16.58
C ASP A 272 -4.80 -12.43 15.14
N ASN A 273 -4.26 -11.52 14.32
CA ASN A 273 -4.65 -11.35 12.92
C ASN A 273 -3.71 -12.13 12.00
N LEU A 274 -3.97 -13.42 11.86
CA LEU A 274 -3.13 -14.33 11.06
C LEU A 274 -3.10 -13.96 9.57
N GLU A 275 -4.18 -13.40 9.02
CA GLU A 275 -4.19 -12.97 7.61
C GLU A 275 -3.16 -11.87 7.34
N GLU A 276 -3.17 -10.80 8.14
CA GLU A 276 -2.21 -9.71 7.98
C GLU A 276 -0.80 -10.13 8.37
N GLN A 277 -0.65 -11.05 9.31
CA GLN A 277 0.66 -11.62 9.65
C GLN A 277 1.27 -12.32 8.43
N VAL A 278 0.53 -13.23 7.79
CA VAL A 278 0.99 -13.98 6.62
C VAL A 278 1.37 -13.04 5.49
N MET A 279 0.50 -12.08 5.19
CA MET A 279 0.72 -11.18 4.06
C MET A 279 1.90 -10.22 4.30
N ALA A 280 2.07 -9.71 5.53
CA ALA A 280 3.23 -8.88 5.87
C ALA A 280 4.54 -9.68 5.88
N GLN A 281 4.53 -10.93 6.36
CA GLN A 281 5.68 -11.83 6.29
C GLN A 281 6.05 -12.17 4.84
N TYR A 282 5.06 -12.39 3.97
CA TYR A 282 5.31 -12.65 2.56
C TYR A 282 5.93 -11.43 1.86
N GLY A 283 5.40 -10.23 2.12
CA GLY A 283 5.98 -8.98 1.61
C GLY A 283 7.41 -8.74 2.10
N LEU A 284 7.67 -8.94 3.40
CA LEU A 284 8.99 -8.79 3.99
C LEU A 284 10.00 -9.83 3.48
N GLY A 285 9.58 -11.09 3.36
CA GLY A 285 10.40 -12.15 2.79
C GLY A 285 10.75 -11.89 1.32
N THR A 286 9.79 -11.35 0.55
CA THR A 286 10.01 -10.92 -0.83
C THR A 286 11.02 -9.77 -0.90
N LEU A 287 10.93 -8.79 -0.01
CA LEU A 287 11.91 -7.72 0.11
C LEU A 287 13.31 -8.27 0.39
N TYR A 288 13.46 -9.13 1.40
CA TYR A 288 14.75 -9.72 1.77
C TYR A 288 15.37 -10.56 0.66
N SER A 289 14.55 -11.38 -0.03
CA SER A 289 14.98 -12.19 -1.17
C SER A 289 15.63 -11.33 -2.25
N ARG A 290 15.00 -10.21 -2.58
CA ARG A 290 15.44 -9.31 -3.64
C ARG A 290 16.69 -8.50 -3.30
N ILE A 291 16.94 -8.22 -2.02
CA ILE A 291 18.19 -7.56 -1.58
C ILE A 291 19.31 -8.56 -1.29
N GLY A 292 19.08 -9.85 -1.51
CA GLY A 292 20.06 -10.92 -1.33
C GLY A 292 20.24 -11.38 0.12
N ASP A 293 19.37 -10.95 1.04
CA ASP A 293 19.36 -11.40 2.44
C ASP A 293 18.61 -12.73 2.54
N ARG A 294 19.30 -13.80 2.13
CA ARG A 294 18.69 -15.15 2.03
C ARG A 294 18.20 -15.70 3.36
N GLU A 295 18.92 -15.43 4.44
CA GLU A 295 18.57 -15.96 5.77
C GLU A 295 17.25 -15.37 6.26
N ASN A 296 17.12 -14.04 6.23
CA ASN A 296 15.89 -13.38 6.64
C ASN A 296 14.74 -13.65 5.65
N ALA A 297 15.04 -13.76 4.36
CA ALA A 297 14.04 -14.14 3.36
C ALA A 297 13.45 -15.52 3.65
N ASP A 298 14.30 -16.52 3.91
CA ASP A 298 13.88 -17.89 4.19
C ASP A 298 13.00 -17.95 5.44
N ALA A 299 13.43 -17.26 6.51
CA ALA A 299 12.69 -17.20 7.76
C ALA A 299 11.29 -16.61 7.59
N GLN A 300 11.19 -15.46 6.90
CA GLN A 300 9.90 -14.78 6.70
C GLN A 300 8.97 -15.55 5.75
N LEU A 301 9.50 -16.06 4.64
CA LEU A 301 8.70 -16.83 3.68
C LEU A 301 8.25 -18.18 4.28
N THR A 302 9.08 -18.86 5.07
CA THR A 302 8.68 -20.10 5.77
C THR A 302 7.57 -19.83 6.79
N ALA A 303 7.67 -18.72 7.53
CA ALA A 303 6.62 -18.31 8.47
C ALA A 303 5.32 -17.97 7.72
N ALA A 304 5.40 -17.24 6.61
CA ALA A 304 4.25 -16.91 5.78
C ALA A 304 3.58 -18.16 5.20
N GLN A 305 4.34 -19.12 4.69
CA GLN A 305 3.81 -20.39 4.18
C GLN A 305 3.09 -21.18 5.28
N THR A 306 3.71 -21.27 6.46
CA THR A 306 3.11 -21.97 7.62
C THR A 306 1.80 -21.31 8.04
N GLY A 307 1.77 -19.97 8.09
CA GLY A 307 0.56 -19.24 8.40
C GLY A 307 -0.51 -19.38 7.31
N ALA A 308 -0.13 -19.40 6.04
CA ALA A 308 -1.05 -19.62 4.92
C ALA A 308 -1.73 -21.01 5.02
N LEU A 309 -0.96 -22.06 5.34
CA LEU A 309 -1.51 -23.38 5.67
C LEU A 309 -2.45 -23.34 6.89
N GLY A 310 -2.10 -22.56 7.93
CA GLY A 310 -2.94 -22.34 9.11
C GLY A 310 -4.26 -21.61 8.82
N LEU A 311 -4.29 -20.75 7.79
CA LEU A 311 -5.50 -20.12 7.25
C LEU A 311 -6.31 -21.08 6.37
N GLY A 312 -5.77 -22.26 6.09
CA GLY A 312 -6.27 -23.19 5.08
C GLY A 312 -6.01 -22.72 3.65
N ASN A 313 -5.33 -21.60 3.39
CA ASN A 313 -5.14 -21.08 2.04
C ASN A 313 -4.00 -21.81 1.31
N SER A 314 -4.29 -23.00 0.78
CA SER A 314 -3.31 -23.86 0.10
C SER A 314 -2.72 -23.21 -1.14
N THR A 315 -3.53 -22.50 -1.94
CA THR A 315 -3.03 -21.76 -3.11
C THR A 315 -1.95 -20.74 -2.72
N LEU A 316 -2.17 -19.95 -1.67
CA LEU A 316 -1.17 -19.01 -1.18
C LEU A 316 0.06 -19.73 -0.61
N ALA A 317 -0.14 -20.84 0.10
CA ALA A 317 0.97 -21.64 0.64
C ALA A 317 1.86 -22.23 -0.46
N ASP A 318 1.25 -22.67 -1.57
CA ASP A 318 1.95 -23.17 -2.75
C ASP A 318 2.72 -22.06 -3.47
N ASP A 319 2.10 -20.89 -3.66
CA ASP A 319 2.74 -19.70 -4.24
C ASP A 319 3.98 -19.27 -3.43
N ILE A 320 3.89 -19.26 -2.10
CA ILE A 320 5.03 -18.96 -1.22
C ILE A 320 6.07 -20.09 -1.29
N GLY A 321 5.64 -21.34 -1.42
CA GLY A 321 6.50 -22.52 -1.56
C GLY A 321 7.36 -22.49 -2.83
N GLU A 322 6.81 -21.99 -3.94
CA GLU A 322 7.55 -21.74 -5.18
C GLU A 322 8.66 -20.70 -4.95
N ALA A 323 8.33 -19.58 -4.30
CA ALA A 323 9.31 -18.55 -3.96
C ALA A 323 10.43 -19.06 -3.04
N LEU A 324 10.09 -19.89 -2.05
CA LEU A 324 11.06 -20.55 -1.17
C LEU A 324 11.98 -21.51 -1.92
N SER A 325 11.44 -22.26 -2.88
CA SER A 325 12.22 -23.20 -3.69
C SER A 325 13.28 -22.45 -4.49
N HIS A 326 12.89 -21.36 -5.17
CA HIS A 326 13.82 -20.50 -5.90
C HIS A 326 14.86 -19.80 -5.01
N LEU A 327 14.52 -19.45 -3.77
CA LEU A 327 15.46 -18.83 -2.83
C LEU A 327 16.58 -19.80 -2.38
N ARG A 328 16.24 -21.09 -2.27
CA ARG A 328 17.10 -22.16 -1.73
C ARG A 328 18.01 -22.84 -2.76
N GLU A 329 17.78 -22.58 -4.05
CA GLU A 329 18.67 -22.96 -5.17
C GLU A 329 19.94 -22.11 -5.21
#